data_AF-A0A6B2G6E2-F1
#
_entry.id   AF-A0A6B2G6E2-F1
#
_cell.length_a   1.000
_cell.length_b   1.000
_cell.length_c   1.000
_cell.angle_alpha   90.00
_cell.angle_beta   90.00
_cell.angle_gamma   90.00
#
_symmetry.space_group_name_H-M   'P 1'
#
loop_
_entity.id
_entity.type
_entity.pdbx_description
1 polymer ?
#
loop_
_entity_poly.entity_id
_entity_poly.type
_entity_poly.pdbx_seq_one_letter_code
_entity_poly.pdbx_strand_id
1 'polypeptide(L)'
;LKAHGLSVNQVVKFSVDDEALIQRSVGRLVHLPSGRVYHAKNYPPKVPNCDDITGEPLTHRADDTEEVIKKRIATYEKTTRPVLMFYEKDKLVVEVDANDDLQTVTGVIDQSFENILKHN
;
A
#
# COMPACT_ATOMS: atom_id res chain seq x y z
N LEU A 1 -14.44 7.40 -16.37
CA LEU A 1 -14.49 6.00 -16.85
C LEU A 1 -15.64 5.78 -17.83
N LYS A 2 -16.91 5.76 -17.41
CA LYS A 2 -18.05 5.54 -18.32
C LYS A 2 -18.12 6.49 -19.52
N ALA A 3 -17.89 7.79 -19.31
CA ALA A 3 -17.86 8.79 -20.39
C ALA A 3 -16.75 8.55 -21.45
N HIS A 4 -15.76 7.71 -21.14
CA HIS A 4 -14.69 7.30 -22.06
C HIS A 4 -14.82 5.84 -22.52
N GLY A 5 -15.96 5.19 -22.28
CA GLY A 5 -16.16 3.78 -22.63
C GLY A 5 -15.33 2.79 -21.79
N LEU A 6 -14.76 3.24 -20.67
CA LEU A 6 -13.95 2.40 -19.77
C LEU A 6 -14.77 1.91 -18.57
N SER A 7 -14.54 0.67 -18.17
CA SER A 7 -15.08 0.04 -16.96
C SER A 7 -13.96 -0.35 -15.99
N VAL A 8 -14.29 -0.47 -14.71
CA VAL A 8 -13.39 -1.06 -13.71
C VAL A 8 -13.53 -2.58 -13.79
N ASN A 9 -12.42 -3.29 -13.98
CA ASN A 9 -12.42 -4.76 -14.00
C ASN A 9 -12.22 -5.36 -12.61
N GLN A 10 -11.49 -4.69 -11.73
CA GLN A 10 -11.22 -5.13 -10.37
C GLN A 10 -10.75 -3.97 -9.50
N VAL A 11 -10.99 -4.09 -8.19
CA VAL A 11 -10.48 -3.21 -7.15
C VAL A 11 -9.72 -4.08 -6.15
N VAL A 12 -8.44 -3.82 -5.96
CA VAL A 12 -7.62 -4.54 -4.98
C VAL A 12 -7.64 -3.77 -3.66
N LYS A 13 -8.13 -4.41 -2.60
CA LYS A 13 -8.17 -3.88 -1.24
C LYS A 13 -7.09 -4.57 -0.41
N PHE A 14 -6.10 -3.81 0.04
CA PHE A 14 -5.11 -4.28 0.98
C PHE A 14 -5.68 -4.21 2.41
N SER A 15 -5.82 -5.36 3.04
CA SER A 15 -6.20 -5.50 4.45
C SER A 15 -4.93 -5.56 5.29
N VAL A 16 -4.79 -4.72 6.29
CA VAL A 16 -3.61 -4.69 7.16
C VAL A 16 -4.05 -4.29 8.56
N ASP A 17 -3.40 -4.85 9.57
CA ASP A 17 -3.68 -4.47 10.95
C ASP A 17 -3.22 -3.03 11.20
N ASP A 18 -4.03 -2.24 11.90
CA ASP A 18 -3.72 -0.83 12.21
C ASP A 18 -2.35 -0.69 12.89
N GLU A 19 -2.04 -1.59 13.82
CA GLU A 19 -0.75 -1.60 14.53
C GLU A 19 0.41 -1.88 13.57
N ALA A 20 0.27 -2.84 12.67
CA ALA A 20 1.26 -3.14 11.64
C ALA A 20 1.45 -1.95 10.70
N LEU A 21 0.36 -1.28 10.29
CA LEU A 21 0.41 -0.10 9.43
C LEU A 21 1.09 1.09 10.10
N ILE A 22 0.82 1.32 11.39
CA ILE A 22 1.49 2.34 12.21
C ILE A 22 2.99 2.05 12.28
N GLN A 23 3.37 0.83 12.66
CA GLN A 23 4.78 0.45 12.77
C GLN A 23 5.53 0.62 11.45
N ARG A 24 4.94 0.16 10.34
CA ARG A 24 5.50 0.30 8.99
C ARG A 24 5.65 1.75 8.57
N SER A 25 4.69 2.61 8.92
CA SER A 25 4.73 4.03 8.57
C SER A 25 5.80 4.77 9.37
N VAL A 26 5.83 4.59 10.70
CA VAL A 26 6.78 5.27 11.59
C VAL A 26 8.23 4.84 11.30
N GLY A 27 8.45 3.56 10.97
CA GLY A 27 9.79 3.06 10.64
C GLY A 27 10.29 3.41 9.24
N ARG A 28 9.49 4.13 8.44
CA ARG A 28 9.80 4.43 7.04
C ARG A 28 10.92 5.45 6.90
N LEU A 29 11.84 5.15 5.99
CA LEU A 29 12.92 6.02 5.52
C LEU A 29 12.76 6.24 4.03
N VAL A 30 13.02 7.44 3.54
CA VAL A 30 12.81 7.81 2.13
C VAL A 30 14.03 8.55 1.58
N HIS A 31 14.48 8.12 0.41
CA HIS A 31 15.45 8.86 -0.40
C HIS A 31 14.70 9.88 -1.28
N LEU A 32 14.63 11.14 -0.84
CA LEU A 32 13.78 12.18 -1.46
C LEU A 32 13.96 12.35 -2.98
N PRO A 33 15.19 12.39 -3.54
CA PRO A 33 15.39 12.56 -4.98
C PRO A 33 14.79 11.45 -5.83
N SER A 34 14.72 10.22 -5.31
CA SER A 34 14.29 9.04 -6.07
C SER A 34 12.93 8.47 -5.67
N GLY A 35 12.46 8.80 -4.47
CA GLY A 35 11.28 8.19 -3.86
C GLY A 35 11.49 6.76 -3.35
N ARG A 36 12.70 6.18 -3.42
CA ARG A 36 12.99 4.86 -2.84
C ARG A 36 12.70 4.86 -1.35
N VAL A 37 12.08 3.77 -0.90
CA VAL A 37 11.61 3.60 0.47
C VAL A 37 12.38 2.46 1.13
N TYR A 38 12.81 2.71 2.36
CA TYR A 38 13.42 1.73 3.26
C TYR A 38 12.64 1.70 4.56
N HIS A 39 12.96 0.73 5.41
CA HIS A 39 12.39 0.63 6.74
C HIS A 39 13.48 0.30 7.75
N ALA A 40 13.58 1.06 8.83
CA ALA A 40 14.67 0.97 9.81
C ALA A 40 14.93 -0.44 10.38
N LYS A 41 13.89 -1.29 10.42
CA LYS A 41 13.98 -2.70 10.89
C LYS A 41 13.78 -3.74 9.78
N ASN A 42 12.62 -3.72 9.13
CA ASN A 42 12.18 -4.79 8.23
C ASN A 42 12.83 -4.77 6.84
N TYR A 43 13.30 -3.62 6.37
CA TYR A 43 13.97 -3.46 5.07
C TYR A 43 15.01 -2.34 5.17
N PRO A 44 16.06 -2.54 5.99
CA PRO A 44 17.03 -1.49 6.27
C PRO A 44 17.91 -1.26 5.04
N PRO A 45 18.43 -0.03 4.86
CA PRO A 45 19.48 0.20 3.88
C PRO A 45 20.73 -0.61 4.23
N LYS A 46 21.57 -0.91 3.24
CA LYS A 46 22.87 -1.57 3.41
C LYS A 46 23.80 -0.77 4.31
N VAL A 47 23.74 0.56 4.20
CA VAL A 47 24.46 1.50 5.07
C VAL A 47 23.44 2.35 5.83
N PRO A 48 23.52 2.42 7.18
CA PRO A 48 22.57 3.18 7.97
C PRO A 48 22.39 4.63 7.46
N ASN A 49 21.13 5.02 7.24
CA ASN A 49 20.73 6.35 6.77
C ASN A 49 21.25 6.75 5.37
N CYS A 50 21.71 5.81 4.55
CA CYS A 50 22.17 6.07 3.19
C CYS A 50 21.34 5.27 2.18
N ASP A 51 21.06 5.87 1.03
CA ASP A 51 20.45 5.18 -0.09
C ASP A 51 21.41 4.15 -0.70
N ASP A 52 20.91 2.95 -1.00
CA ASP A 52 21.73 1.84 -1.49
C ASP A 52 22.32 2.04 -2.89
N ILE A 53 21.78 2.99 -3.67
CA ILE A 53 22.21 3.25 -5.05
C ILE A 53 23.10 4.49 -5.10
N THR A 54 22.69 5.60 -4.48
CA THR A 54 23.41 6.88 -4.58
C THR A 54 24.34 7.15 -3.41
N GLY A 55 24.14 6.48 -2.27
CA GLY A 55 24.85 6.78 -1.01
C GLY A 55 24.36 8.05 -0.32
N GLU A 56 23.38 8.75 -0.90
CA GLU A 56 22.85 10.01 -0.35
C GLU A 56 21.98 9.76 0.89
N PRO A 57 21.78 10.77 1.76
CA PRO A 57 21.04 10.60 3.00
C PRO A 57 19.57 10.20 2.81
N LEU A 58 19.11 9.30 3.67
CA LEU A 58 17.68 9.00 3.86
C LEU A 58 17.07 9.94 4.89
N THR A 59 15.77 10.18 4.75
CA THR A 59 15.00 11.03 5.67
C THR A 59 13.72 10.34 6.11
N HIS A 60 13.24 10.65 7.31
CA HIS A 60 11.88 10.32 7.71
C HIS A 60 10.91 11.37 7.14
N ARG A 61 9.70 10.95 6.78
CA ARG A 61 8.66 11.93 6.45
C ARG A 61 8.09 12.54 7.72
N ALA A 62 7.80 13.84 7.69
CA ALA A 62 7.29 14.56 8.85
C ALA A 62 5.92 14.07 9.33
N ASP A 63 5.15 13.40 8.47
CA ASP A 63 3.81 12.88 8.73
C ASP A 63 3.80 11.41 9.19
N ASP A 64 4.95 10.76 9.30
CA ASP A 64 5.09 9.37 9.77
C ASP A 64 5.17 9.31 11.29
N THR A 65 4.15 9.87 11.96
CA THR A 65 3.97 9.78 13.41
C THR A 65 2.72 8.98 13.74
N GLU A 66 2.74 8.27 14.86
CA GLU A 66 1.60 7.43 15.28
C GLU A 66 0.28 8.22 15.31
N GLU A 67 0.29 9.44 15.85
CA GLU A 67 -0.90 10.30 15.91
C GLU A 67 -1.46 10.63 14.52
N VAL A 68 -0.58 10.97 13.57
CA VAL A 68 -0.98 11.33 12.20
C VAL A 68 -1.49 10.09 11.46
N ILE A 69 -0.85 8.94 11.63
CA ILE A 69 -1.27 7.69 10.99
C ILE A 69 -2.63 7.23 11.54
N LYS A 70 -2.86 7.28 12.86
CA LYS A 70 -4.18 7.01 13.46
C LYS A 70 -5.28 7.90 12.89
N LYS A 71 -5.00 9.21 12.73
CA LYS A 71 -5.94 10.14 12.07
C LYS A 71 -6.22 9.73 10.62
N ARG A 72 -5.20 9.31 9.88
CA ARG A 72 -5.36 8.83 8.49
C ARG A 72 -6.22 7.58 8.39
N ILE A 73 -6.02 6.60 9.27
CA ILE A 73 -6.86 5.41 9.34
C ILE A 73 -8.32 5.80 9.59
N ALA A 74 -8.57 6.67 10.58
CA ALA A 74 -9.93 7.16 10.85
C ALA A 74 -10.53 7.94 9.67
N THR A 75 -9.73 8.70 8.92
CA THR A 75 -10.18 9.36 7.69
C THR A 75 -10.50 8.34 6.60
N TYR A 76 -9.65 7.34 6.38
CA TYR A 76 -9.86 6.27 5.41
C TYR A 76 -11.20 5.55 5.63
N GLU A 77 -11.52 5.22 6.89
CA GLU A 77 -12.81 4.59 7.23
C GLU A 77 -14.02 5.48 6.88
N LYS A 78 -13.89 6.81 7.03
CA LYS A 78 -14.99 7.73 6.74
C LYS A 78 -15.15 8.04 5.26
N THR A 79 -14.04 8.10 4.51
CA THR A 79 -14.05 8.65 3.14
C THR A 79 -13.80 7.62 2.07
N THR A 80 -12.99 6.59 2.36
CA THR A 80 -12.56 5.60 1.37
C THR A 80 -13.38 4.32 1.47
N ARG A 81 -13.76 3.89 2.68
CA ARG A 81 -14.66 2.73 2.88
C ARG A 81 -15.97 2.82 2.07
N PRO A 82 -16.67 3.97 1.97
CA PRO A 82 -17.88 4.06 1.15
C PRO A 82 -17.63 3.83 -0.34
N VAL A 83 -16.44 4.20 -0.85
CA VAL A 83 -16.04 3.95 -2.24
C VAL A 83 -15.81 2.46 -2.45
N LEU A 84 -15.19 1.78 -1.49
CA LEU A 84 -15.03 0.32 -1.53
C LEU A 84 -16.40 -0.38 -1.58
N MET A 85 -17.34 0.02 -0.70
CA MET A 85 -18.71 -0.53 -0.68
C MET A 85 -19.47 -0.33 -1.99
N PHE A 86 -19.14 0.70 -2.77
CA PHE A 86 -19.72 0.89 -4.10
C PHE A 86 -19.30 -0.25 -5.05
N TYR A 87 -18.01 -0.62 -5.05
CA TYR A 87 -17.47 -1.68 -5.92
C TYR A 87 -17.70 -3.10 -5.39
N GLU A 88 -17.90 -3.29 -4.09
CA GLU A 88 -18.25 -4.59 -3.49
C GLU A 88 -19.58 -5.14 -4.05
N LYS A 89 -20.54 -4.25 -4.36
CA LYS A 89 -21.84 -4.62 -4.95
C LYS A 89 -21.70 -5.29 -6.31
N ASP A 90 -20.70 -4.88 -7.08
CA ASP A 90 -20.41 -5.40 -8.41
C ASP A 90 -19.48 -6.63 -8.35
N LYS A 91 -19.13 -7.10 -7.14
CA LYS A 91 -18.19 -8.21 -6.90
C LYS A 91 -16.82 -8.00 -7.55
N LEU A 92 -16.41 -6.73 -7.71
CA LEU A 92 -15.13 -6.36 -8.32
C LEU A 92 -14.00 -6.27 -7.29
N VAL A 93 -14.31 -6.33 -5.99
CA VAL A 93 -13.31 -6.18 -4.93
C VAL A 93 -12.64 -7.51 -4.62
N VAL A 94 -11.32 -7.52 -4.70
CA VAL A 94 -10.47 -8.60 -4.18
C VAL A 94 -9.72 -8.07 -2.98
N GLU A 95 -9.89 -8.74 -1.85
CA GLU A 95 -9.17 -8.44 -0.62
C GLU A 95 -7.87 -9.25 -0.57
N VAL A 96 -6.77 -8.56 -0.27
CA VAL A 96 -5.43 -9.13 -0.15
C VAL A 96 -4.93 -8.83 1.25
N ASP A 97 -4.51 -9.87 1.98
CA ASP A 97 -3.88 -9.69 3.29
C ASP A 97 -2.49 -9.10 3.10
N ALA A 98 -2.33 -7.84 3.47
CA ALA A 98 -1.07 -7.10 3.39
C ALA A 98 -0.22 -7.26 4.65
N ASN A 99 -0.62 -8.07 5.63
CA ASN A 99 0.26 -8.46 6.73
C ASN A 99 1.34 -9.45 6.27
N ASP A 100 1.07 -10.22 5.21
CA ASP A 100 1.99 -11.16 4.58
C ASP A 100 3.22 -10.50 3.93
N ASP A 101 4.18 -11.33 3.55
CA ASP A 101 5.38 -10.90 2.83
C ASP A 101 5.09 -10.48 1.38
N LEU A 102 6.01 -9.71 0.80
CA LEU A 102 5.86 -9.14 -0.54
C LEU A 102 5.61 -10.19 -1.63
N GLN A 103 6.24 -11.37 -1.56
CA GLN A 103 6.09 -12.39 -2.60
C GLN A 103 4.68 -12.98 -2.55
N THR A 104 4.19 -13.28 -1.35
CA THR A 104 2.84 -13.79 -1.13
C THR A 104 1.79 -12.78 -1.61
N VAL A 105 1.90 -11.51 -1.18
CA VAL A 105 0.99 -10.43 -1.59
C VAL A 105 0.98 -10.26 -3.11
N THR A 106 2.17 -10.25 -3.74
CA THR A 106 2.29 -10.10 -5.20
C THR A 106 1.63 -11.27 -5.93
N GLY A 107 1.88 -12.51 -5.48
CA GLY A 107 1.30 -13.70 -6.09
C GLY A 107 -0.23 -13.72 -6.04
N VAL A 108 -0.83 -13.25 -4.94
CA VAL A 108 -2.30 -13.15 -4.83
C VAL A 108 -2.86 -12.15 -5.85
N ILE A 109 -2.20 -11.00 -6.04
CA ILE A 109 -2.61 -9.97 -7.00
C ILE A 109 -2.45 -10.47 -8.44
N ASP A 110 -1.33 -11.09 -8.77
CA ASP A 110 -1.10 -11.64 -10.11
C ASP A 110 -2.16 -12.70 -10.43
N GLN A 111 -2.43 -13.59 -9.48
CA GLN A 111 -3.47 -14.59 -9.66
C GLN A 111 -4.87 -13.97 -9.81
N SER A 112 -5.16 -12.87 -9.09
CA SER A 112 -6.44 -12.18 -9.19
C SER A 112 -6.64 -11.53 -10.56
N PHE A 113 -5.58 -11.02 -11.20
CA PHE A 113 -5.62 -10.49 -12.55
C PHE A 113 -5.72 -11.58 -13.62
N GLU A 114 -5.01 -12.69 -13.48
CA GLU A 114 -5.15 -13.83 -14.40
C GLU A 114 -6.58 -14.38 -14.45
N ASN A 115 -7.26 -14.43 -13.30
CA ASN A 115 -8.64 -14.90 -13.23
C ASN A 115 -9.59 -13.99 -14.02
N ILE A 116 -9.35 -12.68 -14.04
CA ILE A 116 -10.13 -11.74 -14.88
C ILE A 116 -9.93 -12.07 -16.36
N LEU A 117 -8.68 -12.32 -16.78
CA LEU A 117 -8.35 -12.59 -18.18
C LEU A 117 -8.92 -13.92 -18.68
N LYS A 118 -9.09 -14.92 -17.81
CA LYS A 118 -9.70 -16.22 -18.15
C LYS A 118 -11.23 -16.16 -18.29
N HIS A 119 -11.87 -15.13 -17.72
CA HIS A 119 -13.33 -15.01 -17.64
C HIS A 119 -13.91 -13.86 -18.49
N ASN A 120 -13.07 -13.15 -19.25
CA ASN A 120 -13.47 -12.21 -20.31
C ASN A 120 -13.11 -12.77 -21.68
#